data_AF-A0A964AID2-F1
#
_entry.id   AF-A0A964AID2-F1
#
_cell.length_a   1.000
_cell.length_b   1.000
_cell.length_c   1.000
_cell.angle_alpha   90.00
_cell.angle_beta   90.00
_cell.angle_gamma   90.00
#
_symmetry.space_group_name_H-M   'P 1'
#
loop_
_entity.id
_entity.type
_entity.pdbx_description
1 polymer ?
#
loop_
_entity_poly.entity_id
_entity_poly.type
_entity_poly.pdbx_seq_one_letter_code
_entity_poly.pdbx_strand_id
1 'polypeptide(L)'
;MGLRMEKSKKLKRYSRKDYTQLVDFPVEIVGRDGIVRRYSFEASVRLYQRRIASAPSRYRDTEVVDAEVRHCQLRIEQLRKSYFHRYGWSAIRSDRGPGVLAGQFAGEVAAFLRRFYGDSVDPEHVEVAWIQDADAAQVYFVQLSGTEERYLLYLYRFRHHGPCQGRESFFDFLRMLRNVRGEGVERLVAFHHTADCGLVLTGTGDLSAESRRAMDGNADAEDSEGGIFLSVARPPGHGAYEAGIRLLGEGEPEGALARFEQALAAEPFRRQVALAVAVVADSLGRPEVSETAALMASHYLPGDPVFDYHLGLARLRQGDGEDADRLLSSALEQVPSMFPARLMRGLLALRDRRYGRAIRDLGHAVLDARPEDGDARQLAEGLLRTLLWSRGALVGAALLALIGLALVASVSWLAGAILLGLAVSAFVVAVAARTLARRRIEDDLVRLRPVPPESLGARGNQSLDELLV
;
A
#
# COMPACT_ATOMS: atom_id res chain seq x y z
N MET A 1 -35.38 43.67 -30.27
CA MET A 1 -34.06 43.91 -30.92
C MET A 1 -32.91 44.09 -29.91
N GLY A 2 -33.12 44.74 -28.76
CA GLY A 2 -32.07 44.97 -27.72
C GLY A 2 -31.45 43.71 -27.10
N LEU A 3 -32.25 42.73 -26.68
CA LEU A 3 -31.76 41.47 -26.06
C LEU A 3 -30.84 40.65 -27.00
N ARG A 4 -31.13 40.65 -28.31
CA ARG A 4 -30.34 39.93 -29.33
C ARG A 4 -29.00 40.64 -29.60
N MET A 5 -28.99 41.97 -29.56
CA MET A 5 -27.77 42.79 -29.65
C MET A 5 -26.88 42.62 -28.41
N GLU A 6 -27.47 42.54 -27.21
CA GLU A 6 -26.73 42.37 -25.96
C GLU A 6 -26.10 40.97 -25.84
N LYS A 7 -26.83 39.92 -26.25
CA LYS A 7 -26.30 38.56 -26.44
C LYS A 7 -25.11 38.54 -27.39
N SER A 8 -25.24 39.13 -28.58
CA SER A 8 -24.16 39.17 -29.58
C SER A 8 -22.92 39.93 -29.09
N LYS A 9 -23.10 41.06 -28.40
CA LYS A 9 -22.00 41.83 -27.80
C LYS A 9 -21.26 41.03 -26.73
N LYS A 10 -21.97 40.29 -25.88
CA LYS A 10 -21.38 39.50 -24.79
C LYS A 10 -20.60 38.30 -25.31
N LEU A 11 -21.15 37.57 -26.28
CA LEU A 11 -20.46 36.46 -26.96
C LEU A 11 -19.18 36.94 -27.67
N LYS A 12 -19.26 38.06 -28.42
CA LYS A 12 -18.09 38.69 -29.05
C LYS A 12 -17.04 39.17 -28.04
N ARG A 13 -17.46 39.59 -26.85
CA ARG A 13 -16.54 40.00 -25.78
C ARG A 13 -15.78 38.80 -25.21
N TYR A 14 -16.40 37.63 -25.09
CA TYR A 14 -15.75 36.43 -24.57
C TYR A 14 -14.81 35.79 -25.57
N SER A 15 -15.13 35.84 -26.87
CA SER A 15 -14.27 35.32 -27.94
C SER A 15 -12.99 36.12 -28.17
N ARG A 16 -12.95 37.39 -27.73
CA ARG A 16 -11.78 38.29 -27.90
C ARG A 16 -10.82 38.29 -26.71
N LYS A 17 -11.15 37.61 -25.61
CA LYS A 17 -10.31 37.58 -24.42
C LYS A 17 -9.17 36.59 -24.61
N ASP A 18 -7.96 37.05 -24.32
CA ASP A 18 -6.77 36.21 -24.27
C ASP A 18 -6.55 35.70 -22.84
N TYR A 19 -6.52 34.37 -22.70
CA TYR A 19 -6.30 33.68 -21.42
C TYR A 19 -4.87 33.12 -21.31
N THR A 20 -4.02 33.35 -22.32
CA THR A 20 -2.65 32.84 -22.34
C THR A 20 -1.69 33.68 -21.48
N GLN A 21 -2.01 34.97 -21.31
CA GLN A 21 -1.23 35.92 -20.51
C GLN A 21 -1.29 35.61 -19.02
N LEU A 22 -0.18 35.86 -18.32
CA LEU A 22 -0.10 35.73 -16.87
C LEU A 22 -0.76 36.93 -16.18
N VAL A 23 -1.38 36.67 -15.03
CA VAL A 23 -2.06 37.66 -14.20
C VAL A 23 -1.26 37.86 -12.91
N ASP A 24 -1.06 39.12 -12.52
CA ASP A 24 -0.42 39.48 -11.25
C ASP A 24 -1.37 39.36 -10.05
N PHE A 25 -0.78 39.06 -8.88
CA PHE A 25 -1.48 38.95 -7.61
C PHE A 25 -1.05 40.07 -6.64
N PRO A 26 -1.97 40.64 -5.85
CA PRO A 26 -3.41 40.34 -5.78
C PRO A 26 -4.16 40.78 -7.05
N VAL A 27 -5.22 40.05 -7.42
CA VAL A 27 -5.96 40.30 -8.66
C VAL A 27 -6.82 41.55 -8.50
N GLU A 28 -6.57 42.56 -9.34
CA GLU A 28 -7.37 43.78 -9.36
C GLU A 28 -8.55 43.63 -10.33
N ILE A 29 -9.77 43.76 -9.82
CA ILE A 29 -11.00 43.73 -10.61
C ILE A 29 -11.71 45.06 -10.44
N VAL A 30 -11.88 45.78 -11.55
CA VAL A 30 -12.67 47.01 -11.60
C VAL A 30 -14.15 46.63 -11.63
N GLY A 31 -14.88 47.04 -10.60
CA GLY A 31 -16.33 46.88 -10.53
C GLY A 31 -17.06 47.77 -11.55
N ARG A 32 -18.37 47.55 -11.71
CA ARG A 32 -19.20 48.41 -12.57
C ARG A 32 -19.31 49.85 -12.06
N ASP A 33 -19.03 50.04 -10.78
CA ASP A 33 -18.94 51.29 -10.04
C ASP A 33 -17.59 52.01 -10.24
N GLY A 34 -16.66 51.46 -11.03
CA GLY A 34 -15.33 52.04 -11.26
C GLY A 34 -14.35 51.82 -10.11
N ILE A 35 -14.78 51.18 -9.02
CA ILE A 35 -13.94 50.91 -7.85
C ILE A 35 -13.08 49.68 -8.12
N VAL A 36 -11.76 49.84 -7.95
CA VAL A 36 -10.78 48.75 -8.02
C VAL A 36 -10.85 47.94 -6.74
N ARG A 37 -11.18 46.66 -6.85
CA ARG A 37 -11.16 45.72 -5.72
C ARG A 37 -10.00 44.73 -5.89
N ARG A 38 -9.26 44.51 -4.81
CA ARG A 38 -8.15 43.56 -4.76
C ARG A 38 -8.62 42.24 -4.19
N TYR A 39 -8.36 41.17 -4.90
CA TYR A 39 -8.73 39.82 -4.49
C TYR A 39 -7.49 38.96 -4.32
N SER A 40 -7.46 38.14 -3.26
CA SER A 40 -6.52 37.04 -3.17
C SER A 40 -6.76 36.04 -4.31
N PHE A 41 -5.81 35.13 -4.52
CA PHE A 41 -5.97 34.05 -5.49
C PHE A 41 -7.28 33.26 -5.25
N GLU A 42 -7.51 32.84 -4.01
CA GLU A 42 -8.70 32.05 -3.62
C GLU A 42 -9.99 32.83 -3.78
N ALA A 43 -10.00 34.10 -3.37
CA ALA A 43 -11.17 34.96 -3.53
C ALA A 43 -11.49 35.18 -5.01
N SER A 44 -10.46 35.26 -5.85
CA SER A 44 -10.61 35.38 -7.31
C SER A 44 -11.20 34.10 -7.91
N VAL A 45 -10.69 32.92 -7.54
CA VAL A 45 -11.22 31.63 -8.01
C VAL A 45 -12.68 31.45 -7.56
N ARG A 46 -12.96 31.66 -6.26
CA ARG A 46 -14.33 31.55 -5.71
C ARG A 46 -15.31 32.48 -6.39
N LEU A 47 -14.90 33.70 -6.74
CA LEU A 47 -15.73 34.65 -7.48
C LEU A 47 -16.22 34.06 -8.81
N TYR A 48 -15.33 33.46 -9.59
CA TYR A 48 -15.68 32.83 -10.87
C TYR A 48 -16.47 31.53 -10.69
N GLN A 49 -16.19 30.73 -9.65
CA GLN A 49 -16.99 29.54 -9.34
C GLN A 49 -18.43 29.88 -8.96
N ARG A 50 -18.65 30.93 -8.15
CA ARG A 50 -20.01 31.45 -7.85
C ARG A 50 -20.72 31.92 -9.12
N ARG A 51 -19.99 32.49 -10.08
CA ARG A 51 -20.56 32.89 -11.38
C ARG A 51 -20.95 31.69 -12.25
N ILE A 52 -20.18 30.61 -12.23
CA ILE A 52 -20.54 29.34 -12.89
C ILE A 52 -21.82 28.78 -12.27
N ALA A 53 -21.88 28.63 -10.94
CA ALA A 53 -23.03 28.08 -10.24
C ALA A 53 -24.32 28.90 -10.45
N SER A 54 -24.20 30.23 -10.51
CA SER A 54 -25.34 31.13 -10.74
C SER A 54 -25.65 31.41 -12.21
N ALA A 55 -24.88 30.90 -13.18
CA ALA A 55 -25.12 31.18 -14.60
C ALA A 55 -26.51 30.73 -15.08
N PRO A 56 -27.01 29.52 -14.74
CA PRO A 56 -28.33 29.05 -15.18
C PRO A 56 -29.49 29.88 -14.63
N SER A 57 -29.35 30.45 -13.43
CA SER A 57 -30.40 31.30 -12.84
C SER A 57 -30.35 32.75 -13.34
N ARG A 58 -29.20 33.20 -13.87
CA ARG A 58 -28.99 34.58 -14.33
C ARG A 58 -29.31 34.83 -15.79
N TYR A 59 -29.26 33.80 -16.63
CA TYR A 59 -29.51 33.91 -18.07
C TYR A 59 -30.54 32.88 -18.51
N ARG A 60 -31.52 33.34 -19.31
CA ARG A 60 -32.55 32.46 -19.89
C ARG A 60 -32.06 31.70 -21.13
N ASP A 61 -30.97 32.14 -21.72
CA ASP A 61 -30.46 31.64 -23.01
C ASP A 61 -29.28 30.69 -22.77
N THR A 62 -29.43 29.44 -23.21
CA THR A 62 -28.46 28.36 -23.00
C THR A 62 -27.10 28.68 -23.60
N GLU A 63 -27.04 29.30 -24.79
CA GLU A 63 -25.76 29.66 -25.43
C GLU A 63 -25.01 30.73 -24.61
N VAL A 64 -25.73 31.62 -23.94
CA VAL A 64 -25.13 32.64 -23.06
C VAL A 64 -24.67 32.04 -21.75
N VAL A 65 -25.40 31.06 -21.22
CA VAL A 65 -24.98 30.27 -20.04
C VAL A 65 -23.70 29.51 -20.37
N ASP A 66 -23.65 28.77 -21.47
CA ASP A 66 -22.49 27.98 -21.88
C ASP A 66 -21.26 28.85 -22.12
N ALA A 67 -21.44 30.01 -22.78
CA ALA A 67 -20.36 30.96 -22.99
C ALA A 67 -19.87 31.61 -21.69
N GLU A 68 -20.76 31.87 -20.71
CA GLU A 68 -20.38 32.37 -19.38
C GLU A 68 -19.58 31.32 -18.60
N VAL A 69 -20.06 30.07 -18.58
CA VAL A 69 -19.40 28.96 -17.89
C VAL A 69 -18.00 28.74 -18.49
N ARG A 70 -17.90 28.63 -19.82
CA ARG A 70 -16.62 28.49 -20.53
C ARG A 70 -15.68 29.65 -20.25
N HIS A 71 -16.18 30.89 -20.27
CA HIS A 71 -15.37 32.07 -19.92
C HIS A 71 -14.80 31.97 -18.50
N CYS A 72 -15.63 31.58 -17.54
CA CYS A 72 -15.23 31.50 -16.14
C CYS A 72 -14.24 30.34 -15.90
N GLN A 73 -14.42 29.19 -16.55
CA GLN A 73 -13.47 28.07 -16.50
C GLN A 73 -12.09 28.47 -17.03
N LEU A 74 -12.03 29.05 -18.23
CA LEU A 74 -10.77 29.54 -18.81
C LEU A 74 -10.08 30.60 -17.93
N ARG A 75 -10.87 31.43 -17.24
CA ARG A 75 -10.31 32.42 -16.31
C ARG A 75 -9.79 31.79 -15.02
N ILE A 76 -10.45 30.76 -14.49
CA ILE A 76 -9.95 29.98 -13.34
C ILE A 76 -8.63 29.28 -13.71
N GLU A 77 -8.58 28.63 -14.87
CA GLU A 77 -7.35 28.01 -15.40
C GLU A 77 -6.21 29.03 -15.55
N GLN A 78 -6.50 30.20 -16.13
CA GLN A 78 -5.52 31.29 -16.24
C GLN A 78 -5.01 31.74 -14.87
N LEU A 79 -5.90 31.90 -13.88
CA LEU A 79 -5.50 32.28 -12.51
C LEU A 79 -4.62 31.20 -11.87
N ARG A 80 -5.00 29.92 -12.00
CA ARG A 80 -4.21 28.79 -11.46
C ARG A 80 -2.84 28.71 -12.13
N LYS A 81 -2.77 28.84 -13.45
CA LYS A 81 -1.52 28.89 -14.21
C LYS A 81 -0.65 30.07 -13.78
N SER A 82 -1.25 31.25 -13.62
CA SER A 82 -0.52 32.47 -13.23
C SER A 82 0.01 32.37 -11.81
N TYR A 83 -0.79 31.84 -10.89
CA TYR A 83 -0.40 31.62 -9.51
C TYR A 83 0.73 30.61 -9.43
N PHE A 84 0.62 29.50 -10.15
CA PHE A 84 1.67 28.49 -10.25
C PHE A 84 2.96 29.03 -10.89
N HIS A 85 2.86 29.86 -11.93
CA HIS A 85 4.05 30.46 -12.53
C HIS A 85 4.80 31.37 -11.54
N ARG A 86 4.07 32.12 -10.70
CA ARG A 86 4.66 33.11 -9.79
C ARG A 86 5.07 32.53 -8.43
N TYR A 87 4.30 31.57 -7.91
CA TYR A 87 4.44 31.03 -6.55
C TYR A 87 4.56 29.51 -6.51
N GLY A 88 4.47 28.83 -7.67
CA GLY A 88 4.61 27.39 -7.77
C GLY A 88 6.06 26.95 -7.64
N TRP A 89 6.23 25.77 -7.07
CA TRP A 89 7.53 25.22 -6.68
C TRP A 89 8.14 24.41 -7.83
N SER A 90 9.47 24.45 -7.98
CA SER A 90 10.20 23.74 -9.03
C SER A 90 9.96 22.23 -9.00
N ALA A 91 9.78 21.64 -7.82
CA ALA A 91 9.44 20.23 -7.66
C ALA A 91 8.07 19.83 -8.22
N ILE A 92 7.12 20.76 -8.32
CA ILE A 92 5.81 20.52 -8.95
C ILE A 92 5.91 20.66 -10.48
N ARG A 93 7.05 21.09 -11.04
CA ARG A 93 7.27 21.37 -12.47
C ARG A 93 7.79 20.18 -13.30
N SER A 94 7.84 18.96 -12.77
CA SER A 94 8.40 17.80 -13.50
C SER A 94 7.68 17.57 -14.85
N ASP A 95 8.36 17.90 -15.94
CA ASP A 95 7.77 18.00 -17.29
C ASP A 95 7.77 16.66 -18.05
N ARG A 96 7.91 15.51 -17.37
CA ARG A 96 8.01 14.20 -18.04
C ARG A 96 7.38 13.06 -17.22
N GLY A 97 6.07 12.84 -17.39
CA GLY A 97 5.40 11.59 -17.01
C GLY A 97 3.87 11.71 -16.91
N PRO A 98 3.11 10.62 -17.09
CA PRO A 98 1.71 10.57 -16.66
C PRO A 98 1.64 10.59 -15.13
N GLY A 99 0.75 11.39 -14.55
CA GLY A 99 0.54 11.48 -13.11
C GLY A 99 0.98 12.80 -12.45
N VAL A 100 1.68 13.70 -13.13
CA VAL A 100 2.22 14.92 -12.50
C VAL A 100 1.11 15.89 -12.06
N LEU A 101 1.27 16.55 -10.91
CA LEU A 101 0.53 17.74 -10.48
C LEU A 101 0.60 18.92 -11.48
N ALA A 102 1.35 18.77 -12.57
CA ALA A 102 1.43 19.67 -13.70
C ALA A 102 0.15 19.52 -14.55
N GLY A 103 -0.81 20.40 -14.27
CA GLY A 103 -2.08 20.45 -14.97
C GLY A 103 -2.92 21.60 -14.46
N GLN A 104 -4.23 21.55 -14.75
CA GLN A 104 -5.16 22.63 -14.40
C GLN A 104 -5.26 22.94 -12.89
N PHE A 105 -4.79 22.04 -12.00
CA PHE A 105 -4.88 22.20 -10.53
C PHE A 105 -3.55 22.53 -9.85
N ALA A 106 -2.44 22.65 -10.60
CA ALA A 106 -1.11 22.94 -10.03
C ALA A 106 -1.11 24.20 -9.15
N GLY A 107 -1.81 25.25 -9.58
CA GLY A 107 -1.95 26.49 -8.82
C GLY A 107 -2.73 26.34 -7.52
N GLU A 108 -3.76 25.48 -7.48
CA GLU A 108 -4.53 25.22 -6.25
C GLU A 108 -3.70 24.44 -5.24
N VAL A 109 -2.93 23.47 -5.73
CA VAL A 109 -2.05 22.66 -4.88
C VAL A 109 -0.93 23.54 -4.30
N ALA A 110 -0.31 24.38 -5.13
CA ALA A 110 0.69 25.34 -4.66
C ALA A 110 0.09 26.33 -3.64
N ALA A 111 -1.13 26.82 -3.85
CA ALA A 111 -1.80 27.70 -2.90
C ALA A 111 -2.11 27.00 -1.57
N PHE A 112 -2.59 25.75 -1.65
CA PHE A 112 -2.90 24.93 -0.48
C PHE A 112 -1.66 24.61 0.35
N LEU A 113 -0.57 24.17 -0.29
CA LEU A 113 0.67 23.84 0.42
C LEU A 113 1.36 25.09 0.98
N ARG A 114 1.36 26.23 0.28
CA ARG A 114 1.85 27.50 0.84
C ARG A 114 1.05 27.94 2.07
N ARG A 115 -0.25 27.68 2.11
CA ARG A 115 -1.07 27.98 3.29
C ARG A 115 -0.74 27.06 4.45
N PHE A 116 -0.45 25.79 4.15
CA PHE A 116 -0.09 24.81 5.15
C PHE A 116 1.28 25.09 5.78
N TYR A 117 2.32 25.29 4.97
CA TYR A 117 3.68 25.54 5.46
C TYR A 117 3.95 27.00 5.86
N GLY A 118 3.11 27.93 5.43
CA GLY A 118 3.34 29.37 5.60
C GLY A 118 4.42 29.93 4.64
N ASP A 119 4.84 31.16 4.89
CA ASP A 119 5.84 31.87 4.07
C ASP A 119 7.29 31.56 4.49
N SER A 120 7.52 30.72 5.51
CA SER A 120 8.84 30.40 6.07
C SER A 120 9.58 29.28 5.36
N VAL A 121 8.89 28.48 4.53
CA VAL A 121 9.47 27.34 3.82
C VAL A 121 9.90 27.77 2.42
N ASP A 122 11.17 27.54 2.09
CA ASP A 122 11.70 27.81 0.75
C ASP A 122 11.10 26.80 -0.25
N PRO A 123 10.38 27.30 -1.28
CA PRO A 123 9.84 26.53 -2.40
C PRO A 123 10.71 25.43 -3.00
N GLU A 124 12.04 25.60 -3.03
CA GLU A 124 12.93 24.65 -3.69
C GLU A 124 13.21 23.39 -2.85
N HIS A 125 12.85 23.41 -1.57
CA HIS A 125 13.08 22.31 -0.64
C HIS A 125 11.85 21.40 -0.48
N VAL A 126 10.74 21.64 -1.18
CA VAL A 126 9.59 20.74 -1.11
C VAL A 126 9.63 19.79 -2.28
N GLU A 127 9.83 18.51 -2.04
CA GLU A 127 9.79 17.45 -3.05
C GLU A 127 8.38 16.87 -3.15
N VAL A 128 7.87 16.75 -4.38
CA VAL A 128 6.55 16.17 -4.65
C VAL A 128 6.67 15.07 -5.70
N ALA A 129 6.33 13.85 -5.34
CA ALA A 129 6.37 12.69 -6.22
C ALA A 129 4.96 12.11 -6.41
N TRP A 130 4.57 11.83 -7.66
CA TRP A 130 3.35 11.07 -7.92
C TRP A 130 3.54 9.62 -7.47
N ILE A 131 2.55 9.08 -6.76
CA ILE A 131 2.55 7.69 -6.30
C ILE A 131 1.65 6.85 -7.21
N GLN A 132 0.36 7.19 -7.25
CA GLN A 132 -0.66 6.43 -7.97
C GLN A 132 -1.92 7.25 -8.23
N ASP A 133 -2.75 6.79 -9.16
CA ASP A 133 -4.14 7.19 -9.27
C ASP A 133 -5.01 6.18 -8.49
N ALA A 134 -5.64 6.62 -7.41
CA ALA A 134 -6.68 5.89 -6.70
C ALA A 134 -8.05 6.10 -7.39
N ASP A 135 -9.04 5.25 -7.08
CA ASP A 135 -10.35 5.19 -7.75
C ASP A 135 -10.99 6.55 -8.10
N ALA A 136 -10.83 7.56 -7.25
CA ALA A 136 -11.33 8.92 -7.50
C ALA A 136 -10.35 10.07 -7.16
N ALA A 137 -9.09 9.75 -6.85
CA ALA A 137 -8.08 10.73 -6.45
C ALA A 137 -6.69 10.41 -7.01
N GLN A 138 -5.91 11.45 -7.28
CA GLN A 138 -4.48 11.31 -7.58
C GLN A 138 -3.68 11.50 -6.29
N VAL A 139 -2.77 10.58 -5.98
CA VAL A 139 -2.03 10.56 -4.72
C VAL A 139 -0.57 10.95 -4.96
N TYR A 140 -0.09 11.87 -4.14
CA TYR A 140 1.24 12.43 -4.20
C TYR A 140 1.95 12.30 -2.85
N PHE A 141 3.22 11.93 -2.87
CA PHE A 141 4.11 12.05 -1.73
C PHE A 141 4.63 13.48 -1.67
N VAL A 142 4.59 14.10 -0.49
CA VAL A 142 5.14 15.44 -0.25
C VAL A 142 6.12 15.36 0.91
N GLN A 143 7.38 15.73 0.66
CA GLN A 143 8.42 15.76 1.67
C GLN A 143 9.14 17.11 1.65
N LEU A 144 9.47 17.63 2.82
CA LEU A 144 10.32 18.80 2.94
C LEU A 144 11.78 18.36 3.14
N SER A 145 12.63 18.62 2.14
CA SER A 145 14.06 18.31 2.11
C SER A 145 14.75 18.92 3.35
N GLY A 146 15.41 18.06 4.14
CA GLY A 146 16.05 18.43 5.40
C GLY A 146 15.19 18.24 6.65
N THR A 147 13.95 17.77 6.53
CA THR A 147 13.10 17.39 7.66
C THR A 147 12.63 15.93 7.55
N GLU A 148 12.26 15.32 8.68
CA GLU A 148 11.58 14.02 8.69
C GLU A 148 10.07 14.12 8.42
N GLU A 149 9.56 15.32 8.11
CA GLU A 149 8.14 15.53 7.86
C GLU A 149 7.74 14.96 6.49
N ARG A 150 6.88 13.94 6.53
CA ARG A 150 6.39 13.21 5.36
C ARG A 150 4.87 13.31 5.31
N TYR A 151 4.35 13.71 4.17
CA TYR A 151 2.93 13.89 3.95
C TYR A 151 2.44 13.17 2.69
N LEU A 152 1.16 12.81 2.68
CA LEU A 152 0.46 12.39 1.48
C LEU A 152 -0.57 13.44 1.09
N LEU A 153 -0.60 13.78 -0.19
CA LEU A 153 -1.53 14.73 -0.78
C LEU A 153 -2.44 14.01 -1.76
N TYR A 154 -3.75 14.08 -1.50
CA TYR A 154 -4.79 13.49 -2.33
C TYR A 154 -5.52 14.59 -3.11
N LEU A 155 -5.57 14.48 -4.42
CA LEU A 155 -6.28 15.39 -5.32
C LEU A 155 -7.50 14.69 -5.94
N TYR A 156 -8.69 15.07 -5.48
CA TYR A 156 -9.97 14.65 -6.02
C TYR A 156 -10.45 15.66 -7.06
N ARG A 157 -10.93 15.17 -8.21
CA ARG A 157 -11.51 16.01 -9.27
C ARG A 157 -13.03 15.95 -9.21
N PHE A 158 -13.69 17.12 -9.16
CA PHE A 158 -15.15 17.19 -9.14
C PHE A 158 -15.69 17.60 -10.50
N ARG A 159 -16.89 17.11 -10.83
CA ARG A 159 -17.69 17.73 -11.88
C ARG A 159 -18.33 19.01 -11.34
N HIS A 160 -18.33 20.08 -12.14
CA HIS A 160 -18.87 21.38 -11.74
C HIS A 160 -20.36 21.33 -11.35
N HIS A 161 -21.12 20.35 -11.86
CA HIS A 161 -22.56 20.21 -11.61
C HIS A 161 -22.94 18.76 -11.29
N GLY A 162 -23.86 18.61 -10.34
CA GLY A 162 -24.44 17.33 -9.94
C GLY A 162 -23.61 16.52 -8.95
N PRO A 163 -24.16 15.38 -8.46
CA PRO A 163 -23.39 14.39 -7.75
C PRO A 163 -22.32 13.80 -8.66
N CYS A 164 -21.12 13.59 -8.12
CA CYS A 164 -20.05 12.93 -8.83
C CYS A 164 -19.23 12.11 -7.85
N GLN A 165 -18.79 10.93 -8.32
CA GLN A 165 -18.02 9.98 -7.53
C GLN A 165 -16.84 10.63 -6.82
N GLY A 166 -16.06 11.48 -7.50
CA GLY A 166 -14.94 12.19 -6.88
C GLY A 166 -15.30 13.09 -5.70
N ARG A 167 -16.49 13.70 -5.71
CA ARG A 167 -16.96 14.52 -4.58
C ARG A 167 -17.44 13.66 -3.42
N GLU A 168 -18.15 12.58 -3.72
CA GLU A 168 -18.60 11.61 -2.71
C GLU A 168 -17.38 10.96 -2.04
N SER A 169 -16.46 10.41 -2.83
CA SER A 169 -15.20 9.82 -2.35
C SER A 169 -14.37 10.82 -1.56
N PHE A 170 -14.30 12.10 -1.95
CA PHE A 170 -13.61 13.12 -1.16
C PHE A 170 -14.23 13.29 0.23
N PHE A 171 -15.55 13.45 0.31
CA PHE A 171 -16.21 13.65 1.60
C PHE A 171 -16.23 12.35 2.43
N ASP A 172 -16.32 11.19 1.80
CA ASP A 172 -16.20 9.89 2.46
C ASP A 172 -14.79 9.70 3.03
N PHE A 173 -13.75 10.04 2.25
CA PHE A 173 -12.36 10.01 2.69
C PHE A 173 -12.09 10.99 3.83
N LEU A 174 -12.64 12.21 3.76
CA LEU A 174 -12.58 13.14 4.88
C LEU A 174 -13.29 12.59 6.12
N ARG A 175 -14.46 11.98 5.97
CA ARG A 175 -15.16 11.34 7.11
C ARG A 175 -14.33 10.19 7.68
N MET A 176 -13.69 9.39 6.82
CA MET A 176 -12.81 8.30 7.22
C MET A 176 -11.61 8.82 8.00
N LEU A 177 -10.82 9.74 7.44
CA LEU A 177 -9.63 10.30 8.08
C LEU A 177 -9.96 11.04 9.38
N ARG A 178 -11.15 11.63 9.49
CA ARG A 178 -11.63 12.25 10.73
C ARG A 178 -11.85 11.26 11.87
N ASN A 179 -11.99 9.97 11.56
CA ASN A 179 -12.21 8.91 12.54
C ASN A 179 -10.91 8.19 12.94
N VAL A 180 -9.78 8.49 12.28
CA VAL A 180 -8.48 7.87 12.51
C VAL A 180 -7.81 8.43 13.79
N ARG A 181 -7.44 7.58 14.75
CA ARG A 181 -6.71 7.94 15.98
C ARG A 181 -5.66 6.88 16.33
N GLY A 182 -4.46 7.30 16.76
CA GLY A 182 -3.36 6.43 17.19
C GLY A 182 -2.00 7.08 16.96
N GLU A 183 -0.96 6.69 17.71
CA GLU A 183 0.44 7.08 17.43
C GLU A 183 0.93 6.39 16.15
N GLY A 184 1.61 7.13 15.27
CA GLY A 184 2.14 6.59 14.00
C GLY A 184 1.12 6.36 12.88
N VAL A 185 -0.13 6.82 13.05
CA VAL A 185 -1.17 6.70 12.01
C VAL A 185 -1.24 7.97 11.17
N GLU A 186 -1.48 7.81 9.86
CA GLU A 186 -1.74 8.90 8.93
C GLU A 186 -3.01 9.66 9.34
N ARG A 187 -2.84 10.88 9.82
CA ARG A 187 -3.94 11.74 10.28
C ARG A 187 -4.25 12.79 9.25
N LEU A 188 -5.51 13.23 9.22
CA LEU A 188 -5.86 14.46 8.53
C LEU A 188 -5.06 15.62 9.09
N VAL A 189 -4.21 16.20 8.26
CA VAL A 189 -3.39 17.37 8.60
C VAL A 189 -4.10 18.63 8.14
N ALA A 190 -4.52 18.67 6.87
CA ALA A 190 -5.26 19.78 6.30
C ALA A 190 -6.14 19.29 5.16
N PHE A 191 -7.18 20.03 4.83
CA PHE A 191 -7.93 19.80 3.59
C PHE A 191 -8.41 21.12 3.01
N HIS A 192 -8.68 21.10 1.72
CA HIS A 192 -9.29 22.20 1.02
C HIS A 192 -10.21 21.65 -0.06
N HIS A 193 -11.32 22.33 -0.34
CA HIS A 193 -12.11 21.98 -1.49
C HIS A 193 -12.67 23.22 -2.15
N THR A 194 -12.93 23.07 -3.44
CA THR A 194 -13.54 24.07 -4.29
C THR A 194 -14.75 23.46 -4.99
N ALA A 195 -15.33 24.16 -5.97
CA ALA A 195 -16.42 23.60 -6.75
C ALA A 195 -15.96 22.43 -7.66
N ASP A 196 -14.69 22.40 -8.04
CA ASP A 196 -14.14 21.53 -9.08
C ASP A 196 -12.98 20.61 -8.62
N CYS A 197 -12.52 20.75 -7.38
CA CYS A 197 -11.59 19.78 -6.77
C CYS A 197 -11.66 19.72 -5.24
N GLY A 198 -11.14 18.64 -4.69
CA GLY A 198 -10.84 18.45 -3.27
C GLY A 198 -9.38 18.08 -3.08
N LEU A 199 -8.75 18.64 -2.06
CA LEU A 199 -7.37 18.42 -1.65
C LEU A 199 -7.39 17.93 -0.20
N VAL A 200 -6.68 16.84 0.07
CA VAL A 200 -6.51 16.33 1.43
C VAL A 200 -5.03 16.11 1.66
N LEU A 201 -4.50 16.67 2.75
CA LEU A 201 -3.15 16.45 3.23
C LEU A 201 -3.21 15.61 4.50
N THR A 202 -2.35 14.62 4.56
CA THR A 202 -2.23 13.72 5.69
C THR A 202 -0.78 13.50 6.06
N GLY A 203 -0.52 13.08 7.31
CA GLY A 203 0.84 12.84 7.80
C GLY A 203 0.84 12.04 9.10
N THR A 204 2.01 11.51 9.47
CA THR A 204 2.17 10.55 10.59
C THR A 204 2.83 11.15 11.84
N GLY A 205 3.23 12.43 11.81
CA GLY A 205 3.88 13.12 12.93
C GLY A 205 2.92 13.84 13.88
N ASP A 206 3.33 14.05 15.13
CA ASP A 206 2.69 15.02 16.01
C ASP A 206 2.99 16.43 15.49
N LEU A 207 1.95 17.15 15.05
CA LEU A 207 2.06 18.55 14.63
C LEU A 207 2.85 19.34 15.68
N SER A 208 3.91 20.03 15.24
CA SER A 208 4.68 20.92 16.11
C SER A 208 3.74 21.90 16.82
N ALA A 209 4.06 22.27 18.07
CA ALA A 209 3.23 23.20 18.84
C ALA A 209 3.01 24.54 18.09
N GLU A 210 3.92 24.92 17.19
CA GLU A 210 3.81 26.06 16.29
C GLU A 210 2.77 25.85 15.19
N SER A 211 2.70 24.66 14.59
CA SER A 211 1.66 24.27 13.62
C SER A 211 0.28 24.17 14.27
N ARG A 212 0.21 23.70 15.53
CA ARG A 212 -1.02 23.73 16.35
C ARG A 212 -1.44 25.16 16.71
N ARG A 213 -0.50 26.04 17.09
CA ARG A 213 -0.79 27.47 17.38
C ARG A 213 -1.18 28.28 16.15
N ALA A 214 -0.65 27.98 14.96
CA ALA A 214 -1.12 28.58 13.72
C ALA A 214 -2.57 28.14 13.39
N MET A 215 -2.97 26.95 13.86
CA MET A 215 -4.32 26.41 13.72
C MET A 215 -5.30 26.95 14.77
N ASP A 216 -4.84 27.20 16.00
CA ASP A 216 -5.65 27.70 17.12
C ASP A 216 -5.65 29.25 17.23
N GLY A 217 -4.61 29.93 16.76
CA GLY A 217 -4.41 31.39 16.91
C GLY A 217 -5.27 32.27 16.01
N ASN A 218 -6.23 31.68 15.29
CA ASN A 218 -7.20 32.40 14.46
C ASN A 218 -8.64 32.21 15.00
N ALA A 219 -8.77 31.75 16.24
CA ALA A 219 -10.03 31.41 16.91
C ALA A 219 -10.96 32.62 17.19
N ASP A 220 -10.45 33.86 17.16
CA ASP A 220 -11.25 35.05 17.50
C ASP A 220 -11.99 35.68 16.30
N ALA A 221 -12.01 35.02 15.14
CA ALA A 221 -12.77 35.47 13.97
C ALA A 221 -14.06 34.65 13.81
N GLU A 222 -14.95 34.73 14.80
CA GLU A 222 -16.24 34.01 14.89
C GLU A 222 -17.22 34.26 13.72
N ASP A 223 -16.93 35.18 12.79
CA ASP A 223 -17.81 35.54 11.66
C ASP A 223 -17.31 35.16 10.26
N SER A 224 -16.30 34.28 10.14
CA SER A 224 -15.86 33.79 8.82
C SER A 224 -16.58 32.50 8.45
N GLU A 225 -17.56 32.59 7.53
CA GLU A 225 -18.26 31.47 6.85
C GLU A 225 -17.30 30.52 6.06
N GLY A 226 -16.42 29.83 6.79
CA GLY A 226 -15.41 28.91 6.28
C GLY A 226 -15.19 27.84 7.33
N GLY A 227 -16.11 26.87 7.38
CA GLY A 227 -16.18 25.90 8.46
C GLY A 227 -14.92 25.07 8.63
N ILE A 228 -14.21 25.28 9.74
CA ILE A 228 -13.50 24.26 10.52
C ILE A 228 -13.60 24.64 12.02
N PHE A 229 -14.38 23.89 12.82
CA PHE A 229 -13.92 23.31 14.10
C PHE A 229 -14.93 22.29 14.66
N LEU A 230 -14.41 21.31 15.40
CA LEU A 230 -15.04 20.06 15.85
C LEU A 230 -15.92 20.19 17.11
N SER A 231 -16.94 19.34 17.21
CA SER A 231 -17.22 18.63 18.47
C SER A 231 -17.76 17.20 18.23
N VAL A 232 -17.38 16.29 19.15
CA VAL A 232 -18.11 15.07 19.61
C VAL A 232 -17.74 13.66 19.07
N ALA A 233 -17.52 12.78 20.08
CA ALA A 233 -17.67 11.32 20.27
C ALA A 233 -16.74 10.26 19.62
N ARG A 234 -16.27 9.32 20.47
CA ARG A 234 -15.41 8.14 20.17
C ARG A 234 -16.20 6.98 19.51
N PRO A 235 -15.69 6.34 18.43
CA PRO A 235 -16.27 5.12 17.87
C PRO A 235 -15.70 3.82 18.50
N PRO A 236 -16.38 2.67 18.32
CA PRO A 236 -16.06 1.39 18.98
C PRO A 236 -14.97 0.62 18.21
N GLY A 237 -13.94 0.14 18.92
CA GLY A 237 -12.82 -0.63 18.35
C GLY A 237 -11.44 -0.27 18.94
N HIS A 238 -11.35 0.87 19.65
CA HIS A 238 -10.17 1.26 20.41
C HIS A 238 -9.85 0.21 21.49
N GLY A 239 -8.65 -0.37 21.47
CA GLY A 239 -8.25 -1.48 22.35
C GLY A 239 -8.45 -2.89 21.78
N ALA A 240 -8.94 -3.04 20.54
CA ALA A 240 -9.18 -4.36 19.94
C ALA A 240 -7.88 -5.11 19.63
N TYR A 241 -6.83 -4.42 19.18
CA TYR A 241 -5.51 -5.03 18.99
C TYR A 241 -4.92 -5.52 20.32
N GLU A 242 -4.92 -4.68 21.35
CA GLU A 242 -4.47 -5.04 22.70
C GLU A 242 -5.31 -6.17 23.30
N ALA A 243 -6.62 -6.19 23.04
CA ALA A 243 -7.51 -7.28 23.43
C ALA A 243 -7.18 -8.58 22.68
N GLY A 244 -6.84 -8.50 21.38
CA GLY A 244 -6.40 -9.64 20.59
C GLY A 244 -5.09 -10.24 21.12
N ILE A 245 -4.11 -9.40 21.45
CA ILE A 245 -2.85 -9.84 22.09
C ILE A 245 -3.10 -10.50 23.44
N ARG A 246 -3.99 -9.95 24.26
CA ARG A 246 -4.36 -10.56 25.54
C ARG A 246 -5.03 -11.92 25.36
N LEU A 247 -5.96 -12.04 24.41
CA LEU A 247 -6.64 -13.31 24.10
C LEU A 247 -5.65 -14.37 23.58
N LEU A 248 -4.64 -13.98 22.80
CA LEU A 248 -3.54 -14.89 22.45
C LEU A 248 -2.77 -15.36 23.67
N GLY A 249 -2.46 -14.46 24.61
CA GLY A 249 -1.81 -14.80 25.88
C GLY A 249 -2.65 -15.71 26.78
N GLU A 250 -3.97 -15.65 26.65
CA GLU A 250 -4.94 -16.52 27.35
C GLU A 250 -5.16 -17.87 26.62
N GLY A 251 -4.59 -18.06 25.42
CA GLY A 251 -4.75 -19.29 24.64
C GLY A 251 -6.05 -19.37 23.84
N GLU A 252 -6.67 -18.23 23.52
CA GLU A 252 -7.95 -18.10 22.78
C GLU A 252 -7.73 -17.53 21.36
N PRO A 253 -7.13 -18.29 20.42
CA PRO A 253 -6.73 -17.76 19.11
C PRO A 253 -7.90 -17.41 18.19
N GLU A 254 -9.05 -18.09 18.29
CA GLU A 254 -10.26 -17.72 17.55
C GLU A 254 -10.83 -16.38 18.01
N GLY A 255 -10.87 -16.16 19.32
CA GLY A 255 -11.27 -14.88 19.91
C GLY A 255 -10.31 -13.76 19.53
N ALA A 256 -9.00 -14.06 19.55
CA ALA A 256 -7.97 -13.12 19.12
C ALA A 256 -8.10 -12.74 17.65
N LEU A 257 -8.32 -13.71 16.74
CA LEU A 257 -8.52 -13.44 15.32
C LEU A 257 -9.67 -12.46 15.11
N ALA A 258 -10.82 -12.68 15.76
CA ALA A 258 -11.97 -11.79 15.62
C ALA A 258 -11.65 -10.34 16.10
N ARG A 259 -10.83 -10.19 17.14
CA ARG A 259 -10.39 -8.86 17.61
C ARG A 259 -9.35 -8.23 16.68
N PHE A 260 -8.47 -9.03 16.08
CA PHE A 260 -7.53 -8.54 15.08
C PHE A 260 -8.21 -8.18 13.76
N GLU A 261 -9.24 -8.89 13.32
CA GLU A 261 -10.06 -8.51 12.16
C GLU A 261 -10.81 -7.20 12.42
N GLN A 262 -11.34 -7.01 13.64
CA GLN A 262 -11.91 -5.73 14.07
C GLN A 262 -10.86 -4.61 14.09
N ALA A 263 -9.65 -4.90 14.58
CA ALA A 263 -8.54 -3.96 14.55
C ALA A 263 -8.10 -3.65 13.10
N LEU A 264 -8.11 -4.65 12.20
CA LEU A 264 -7.73 -4.49 10.80
C LEU A 264 -8.77 -3.65 10.04
N ALA A 265 -10.06 -3.82 10.36
CA ALA A 265 -11.11 -2.98 9.82
C ALA A 265 -11.00 -1.52 10.29
N ALA A 266 -10.51 -1.28 11.51
CA ALA A 266 -10.32 0.05 12.08
C ALA A 266 -8.99 0.71 11.63
N GLU A 267 -7.93 -0.08 11.46
CA GLU A 267 -6.55 0.34 11.18
C GLU A 267 -5.93 -0.52 10.03
N PRO A 268 -6.49 -0.48 8.80
CA PRO A 268 -6.11 -1.40 7.71
C PRO A 268 -4.67 -1.26 7.21
N PHE A 269 -4.00 -0.15 7.54
CA PHE A 269 -2.64 0.16 7.09
C PHE A 269 -1.58 -0.09 8.18
N ARG A 270 -1.99 -0.57 9.36
CA ARG A 270 -1.05 -0.88 10.43
C ARG A 270 -0.47 -2.27 10.20
N ARG A 271 0.80 -2.32 9.77
CA ARG A 271 1.58 -3.55 9.51
C ARG A 271 1.35 -4.64 10.56
N GLN A 272 1.47 -4.28 11.84
CA GLN A 272 1.34 -5.19 12.98
C GLN A 272 -0.02 -5.88 13.04
N VAL A 273 -1.10 -5.16 12.69
CA VAL A 273 -2.46 -5.69 12.72
C VAL A 273 -2.70 -6.65 11.57
N ALA A 274 -2.29 -6.28 10.35
CA ALA A 274 -2.38 -7.16 9.19
C ALA A 274 -1.55 -8.43 9.38
N LEU A 275 -0.35 -8.28 9.95
CA LEU A 275 0.52 -9.40 10.28
C LEU A 275 -0.10 -10.31 11.36
N ALA A 276 -0.68 -9.73 12.42
CA ALA A 276 -1.38 -10.50 13.45
C ALA A 276 -2.55 -11.31 12.86
N VAL A 277 -3.35 -10.72 11.96
CA VAL A 277 -4.42 -11.46 11.26
C VAL A 277 -3.83 -12.59 10.42
N ALA A 278 -2.80 -12.33 9.61
CA ALA A 278 -2.18 -13.35 8.75
C ALA A 278 -1.61 -14.53 9.57
N VAL A 279 -0.82 -14.25 10.61
CA VAL A 279 -0.21 -15.27 11.48
C VAL A 279 -1.27 -16.09 12.22
N VAL A 280 -2.26 -15.43 12.81
CA VAL A 280 -3.30 -16.15 13.58
C VAL A 280 -4.20 -16.95 12.64
N ALA A 281 -4.62 -16.39 11.50
CA ALA A 281 -5.38 -17.11 10.48
C ALA A 281 -4.61 -18.33 9.93
N ASP A 282 -3.30 -18.17 9.70
CA ASP A 282 -2.43 -19.27 9.29
C ASP A 282 -2.36 -20.37 10.36
N SER A 283 -2.26 -19.99 11.63
CA SER A 283 -2.25 -20.95 12.73
C SER A 283 -3.57 -21.71 12.82
N LEU A 284 -4.70 -21.04 12.59
CA LEU A 284 -6.04 -21.60 12.64
C LEU A 284 -6.41 -22.40 11.38
N GLY A 285 -5.55 -22.43 10.36
CA GLY A 285 -5.85 -23.10 9.10
C GLY A 285 -6.99 -22.42 8.32
N ARG A 286 -7.04 -21.09 8.36
CA ARG A 286 -7.98 -20.22 7.63
C ARG A 286 -7.25 -19.52 6.46
N PRO A 287 -6.85 -20.25 5.41
CA PRO A 287 -6.00 -19.69 4.35
C PRO A 287 -6.68 -18.54 3.62
N GLU A 288 -8.01 -18.50 3.51
CA GLU A 288 -8.74 -17.41 2.84
C GLU A 288 -8.62 -16.08 3.60
N VAL A 289 -8.63 -16.13 4.93
CA VAL A 289 -8.48 -14.94 5.79
C VAL A 289 -7.03 -14.46 5.75
N SER A 290 -6.08 -15.38 5.83
CA SER A 290 -4.65 -15.08 5.72
C SER A 290 -4.31 -14.47 4.36
N GLU A 291 -4.81 -15.06 3.28
CA GLU A 291 -4.65 -14.55 1.91
C GLU A 291 -5.19 -13.14 1.78
N THR A 292 -6.42 -12.89 2.27
CA THR A 292 -7.05 -11.57 2.17
C THR A 292 -6.22 -10.51 2.92
N ALA A 293 -5.80 -10.81 4.15
CA ALA A 293 -4.98 -9.91 4.96
C ALA A 293 -3.60 -9.65 4.33
N ALA A 294 -2.91 -10.69 3.87
CA ALA A 294 -1.60 -10.59 3.25
C ALA A 294 -1.65 -9.87 1.88
N LEU A 295 -2.67 -10.12 1.07
CA LEU A 295 -2.86 -9.45 -0.22
C LEU A 295 -3.14 -7.95 -0.03
N MET A 296 -4.05 -7.62 0.89
CA MET A 296 -4.31 -6.22 1.24
C MET A 296 -3.05 -5.54 1.78
N ALA A 297 -2.34 -6.18 2.71
CA ALA A 297 -1.11 -5.64 3.26
C ALA A 297 -0.02 -5.46 2.21
N SER A 298 0.17 -6.40 1.29
CA SER A 298 1.14 -6.29 0.19
C SER A 298 0.83 -5.12 -0.74
N HIS A 299 -0.46 -4.76 -0.89
CA HIS A 299 -0.87 -3.59 -1.67
C HIS A 299 -0.54 -2.27 -0.97
N TYR A 300 -0.75 -2.20 0.35
CA TYR A 300 -0.55 -0.97 1.12
C TYR A 300 0.87 -0.80 1.68
N LEU A 301 1.63 -1.89 1.80
CA LEU A 301 2.98 -1.97 2.34
C LEU A 301 3.89 -2.68 1.31
N PRO A 302 4.10 -2.08 0.13
CA PRO A 302 4.89 -2.71 -0.92
C PRO A 302 6.34 -2.92 -0.49
N GLY A 303 6.90 -4.09 -0.82
CA GLY A 303 8.30 -4.43 -0.52
C GLY A 303 8.53 -4.99 0.88
N ASP A 304 7.47 -5.39 1.59
CA ASP A 304 7.59 -6.18 2.81
C ASP A 304 7.48 -7.68 2.49
N PRO A 305 8.59 -8.43 2.52
CA PRO A 305 8.64 -9.83 2.10
C PRO A 305 7.86 -10.77 3.02
N VAL A 306 7.48 -10.31 4.21
CA VAL A 306 6.65 -11.08 5.14
C VAL A 306 5.27 -11.36 4.55
N PHE A 307 4.67 -10.39 3.85
CA PHE A 307 3.35 -10.60 3.25
C PHE A 307 3.41 -11.46 2.00
N ASP A 308 4.50 -11.43 1.23
CA ASP A 308 4.77 -12.41 0.17
C ASP A 308 4.85 -13.84 0.72
N TYR A 309 5.51 -14.01 1.87
CA TYR A 309 5.58 -15.31 2.56
C TYR A 309 4.19 -15.80 3.00
N HIS A 310 3.41 -14.98 3.71
CA HIS A 310 2.07 -15.36 4.18
C HIS A 310 1.10 -15.62 3.02
N LEU A 311 1.17 -14.82 1.96
CA LEU A 311 0.40 -15.06 0.73
C LEU A 311 0.80 -16.38 0.07
N GLY A 312 2.11 -16.66 -0.02
CA GLY A 312 2.62 -17.92 -0.55
C GLY A 312 2.19 -19.14 0.29
N LEU A 313 2.16 -19.01 1.62
CA LEU A 313 1.68 -20.05 2.53
C LEU A 313 0.17 -20.29 2.38
N ALA A 314 -0.63 -19.24 2.26
CA ALA A 314 -2.06 -19.35 2.02
C ALA A 314 -2.35 -20.09 0.69
N ARG A 315 -1.67 -19.68 -0.39
CA ARG A 315 -1.76 -20.34 -1.71
C ARG A 315 -1.36 -21.82 -1.64
N LEU A 316 -0.28 -22.12 -0.91
CA LEU A 316 0.17 -23.50 -0.72
C LEU A 316 -0.90 -24.37 -0.05
N ARG A 317 -1.59 -23.85 0.98
CA ARG A 317 -2.66 -24.55 1.70
C ARG A 317 -3.93 -24.70 0.88
N GLN A 318 -4.18 -23.79 -0.06
CA GLN A 318 -5.26 -23.90 -1.04
C GLN A 318 -4.93 -24.86 -2.20
N GLY A 319 -3.71 -25.40 -2.25
CA GLY A 319 -3.26 -26.35 -3.27
C GLY A 319 -2.59 -25.69 -4.49
N ASP A 320 -2.47 -24.37 -4.50
CA ASP A 320 -1.82 -23.60 -5.57
C ASP A 320 -0.30 -23.55 -5.35
N GLY A 321 0.36 -24.65 -5.72
CA GLY A 321 1.80 -24.82 -5.52
C GLY A 321 2.67 -23.94 -6.41
N GLU A 322 2.20 -23.55 -7.59
CA GLU A 322 2.99 -22.73 -8.52
C GLU A 322 3.07 -21.29 -8.03
N ASP A 323 1.94 -20.70 -7.63
CA ASP A 323 1.89 -19.37 -7.06
C ASP A 323 2.63 -19.31 -5.71
N ALA A 324 2.51 -20.35 -4.89
CA ALA A 324 3.31 -20.48 -3.67
C ALA A 324 4.82 -20.48 -3.95
N ASP A 325 5.32 -21.24 -4.93
CA ASP A 325 6.75 -21.27 -5.28
C ASP A 325 7.25 -19.89 -5.73
N ARG A 326 6.44 -19.16 -6.49
CA ARG A 326 6.74 -17.80 -6.97
C ARG A 326 6.82 -16.81 -5.80
N LEU A 327 5.80 -16.77 -4.95
CA LEU A 327 5.72 -15.84 -3.82
C LEU A 327 6.81 -16.10 -2.77
N LEU A 328 7.04 -17.38 -2.42
CA LEU A 328 8.14 -17.76 -1.53
C LEU A 328 9.51 -17.43 -2.13
N SER A 329 9.65 -17.47 -3.45
CA SER A 329 10.90 -17.06 -4.11
C SER A 329 11.07 -15.53 -4.08
N SER A 330 10.00 -14.76 -4.30
CA SER A 330 10.01 -13.29 -4.14
C SER A 330 10.46 -12.88 -2.74
N ALA A 331 9.90 -13.52 -1.70
CA ALA A 331 10.29 -13.25 -0.31
C ALA A 331 11.79 -13.53 -0.07
N LEU A 332 12.32 -14.62 -0.64
CA LEU A 332 13.73 -15.01 -0.50
C LEU A 332 14.71 -14.22 -1.38
N GLU A 333 14.23 -13.56 -2.44
CA GLU A 333 15.03 -12.60 -3.21
C GLU A 333 15.27 -11.32 -2.39
N GLN A 334 14.28 -10.90 -1.61
CA GLN A 334 14.36 -9.74 -0.73
C GLN A 334 15.12 -10.04 0.57
N VAL A 335 14.78 -11.15 1.24
CA VAL A 335 15.44 -11.59 2.47
C VAL A 335 15.88 -13.05 2.29
N PRO A 336 17.12 -13.27 1.79
CA PRO A 336 17.63 -14.61 1.60
C PRO A 336 17.56 -15.45 2.87
N SER A 337 17.88 -14.91 4.03
CA SER A 337 17.91 -15.63 5.31
C SER A 337 16.54 -15.95 5.92
N MET A 338 15.42 -15.63 5.25
CA MET A 338 14.07 -15.84 5.80
C MET A 338 13.77 -17.34 5.97
N PHE A 339 13.98 -17.83 7.20
CA PHE A 339 13.86 -19.25 7.54
C PHE A 339 12.48 -19.84 7.17
N PRO A 340 11.34 -19.23 7.54
CA PRO A 340 10.02 -19.80 7.24
C PRO A 340 9.76 -19.95 5.74
N ALA A 341 10.09 -18.92 4.95
CA ALA A 341 9.91 -18.96 3.50
C ALA A 341 10.79 -20.04 2.85
N ARG A 342 12.04 -20.15 3.29
CA ARG A 342 12.97 -21.16 2.77
C ARG A 342 12.55 -22.58 3.12
N LEU A 343 12.13 -22.80 4.37
CA LEU A 343 11.63 -24.09 4.81
C LEU A 343 10.43 -24.52 3.96
N MET A 344 9.41 -23.65 3.82
CA MET A 344 8.21 -23.95 3.04
C MET A 344 8.53 -24.26 1.58
N ARG A 345 9.46 -23.50 0.96
CA ARG A 345 9.89 -23.76 -0.43
C ARG A 345 10.63 -25.09 -0.57
N GLY A 346 11.47 -25.45 0.41
CA GLY A 346 12.15 -26.74 0.45
C GLY A 346 11.20 -27.92 0.58
N LEU A 347 10.16 -27.79 1.40
CA LEU A 347 9.11 -28.81 1.57
C LEU A 347 8.22 -28.92 0.32
N LEU A 348 7.86 -27.80 -0.29
CA LEU A 348 7.17 -27.76 -1.58
C LEU A 348 7.99 -28.45 -2.68
N ALA A 349 9.29 -28.17 -2.76
CA ALA A 349 10.19 -28.86 -3.70
C ALA A 349 10.28 -30.37 -3.44
N LEU A 350 10.21 -30.81 -2.18
CA LEU A 350 10.17 -32.24 -1.83
C LEU A 350 8.87 -32.90 -2.30
N ARG A 351 7.72 -32.25 -2.07
CA ARG A 351 6.40 -32.68 -2.57
C ARG A 351 6.41 -32.84 -4.09
N ASP A 352 6.99 -31.87 -4.79
CA ASP A 352 7.04 -31.86 -6.25
C ASP A 352 8.18 -32.75 -6.82
N ARG A 353 8.85 -33.56 -5.98
CA ARG A 353 9.97 -34.45 -6.35
C ARG A 353 11.19 -33.74 -6.91
N ARG A 354 11.31 -32.43 -6.70
CA ARG A 354 12.47 -31.59 -7.04
C ARG A 354 13.57 -31.76 -5.98
N TYR A 355 14.05 -33.00 -5.79
CA TYR A 355 14.94 -33.39 -4.68
C TYR A 355 16.23 -32.56 -4.59
N GLY A 356 16.80 -32.12 -5.72
CA GLY A 356 17.99 -31.27 -5.73
C GLY A 356 17.74 -29.87 -5.15
N ARG A 357 16.58 -29.27 -5.44
CA ARG A 357 16.16 -27.99 -4.84
C ARG A 357 15.79 -28.19 -3.37
N ALA A 358 15.07 -29.26 -3.04
CA ALA A 358 14.73 -29.60 -1.67
C ALA A 358 15.96 -29.74 -0.76
N ILE A 359 16.99 -30.49 -1.19
CA ILE A 359 18.24 -30.63 -0.43
C ILE A 359 18.91 -29.27 -0.19
N ARG A 360 18.93 -28.41 -1.21
CA ARG A 360 19.56 -27.07 -1.13
C ARG A 360 18.80 -26.17 -0.17
N ASP A 361 17.50 -26.03 -0.36
CA ASP A 361 16.65 -25.14 0.44
C ASP A 361 16.56 -25.62 1.89
N LEU A 362 16.38 -26.92 2.13
CA LEU A 362 16.40 -27.49 3.49
C LEU A 362 17.79 -27.36 4.15
N GLY A 363 18.87 -27.54 3.39
CA GLY A 363 20.23 -27.34 3.88
C GLY A 363 20.47 -25.92 4.37
N HIS A 364 20.09 -24.92 3.57
CA HIS A 364 20.18 -23.52 3.98
C HIS A 364 19.20 -23.18 5.11
N ALA A 365 17.99 -23.76 5.13
CA ALA A 365 17.05 -23.55 6.24
C ALA A 365 17.64 -24.05 7.57
N VAL A 366 18.32 -25.21 7.59
CA VAL A 366 18.98 -25.72 8.81
C VAL A 366 20.13 -24.81 9.28
N LEU A 367 20.83 -24.17 8.34
CA LEU A 367 21.92 -23.24 8.67
C LEU A 367 21.40 -21.91 9.21
N ASP A 368 20.30 -21.41 8.66
CA ASP A 368 19.73 -20.11 9.01
C ASP A 368 18.74 -20.20 10.21
N ALA A 369 18.41 -21.41 10.66
CA ALA A 369 17.49 -21.67 11.76
C ALA A 369 18.03 -21.12 13.10
N ARG A 370 17.16 -20.41 13.82
CA ARG A 370 17.41 -19.90 15.16
C ARG A 370 17.13 -20.96 16.23
N PRO A 371 17.57 -20.74 17.49
CA PRO A 371 17.23 -21.63 18.59
C PRO A 371 15.72 -21.82 18.80
N GLU A 372 14.93 -20.81 18.43
CA GLU A 372 13.47 -20.77 18.58
C GLU A 372 12.74 -21.63 17.55
N ASP A 373 13.38 -21.92 16.41
CA ASP A 373 12.84 -22.75 15.32
C ASP A 373 12.95 -24.25 15.61
N GLY A 374 13.19 -24.65 16.87
CA GLY A 374 13.68 -25.98 17.26
C GLY A 374 12.97 -27.16 16.58
N ASP A 375 11.64 -27.19 16.61
CA ASP A 375 10.85 -28.29 16.03
C ASP A 375 10.90 -28.29 14.49
N ALA A 376 10.76 -27.11 13.88
CA ALA A 376 10.81 -26.94 12.43
C ALA A 376 12.20 -27.28 11.88
N ARG A 377 13.26 -26.91 12.62
CA ARG A 377 14.65 -27.27 12.34
C ARG A 377 14.87 -28.77 12.44
N GLN A 378 14.38 -29.43 13.50
CA GLN A 378 14.53 -30.89 13.65
C GLN A 378 13.87 -31.65 12.51
N LEU A 379 12.68 -31.20 12.07
CA LEU A 379 12.01 -31.76 10.90
C LEU A 379 12.87 -31.58 9.65
N ALA A 380 13.35 -30.36 9.39
CA ALA A 380 14.20 -30.06 8.24
C ALA A 380 15.48 -30.92 8.23
N GLU A 381 16.14 -31.07 9.38
CA GLU A 381 17.32 -31.92 9.52
C GLU A 381 17.02 -33.41 9.26
N GLY A 382 15.90 -33.94 9.78
CA GLY A 382 15.51 -35.32 9.56
C GLY A 382 15.22 -35.62 8.09
N LEU A 383 14.53 -34.70 7.40
CA LEU A 383 14.29 -34.80 5.96
C LEU A 383 15.58 -34.68 5.17
N LEU A 384 16.43 -33.70 5.49
CA LEU A 384 17.71 -33.49 4.83
C LEU A 384 18.62 -34.72 4.94
N ARG A 385 18.75 -35.30 6.14
CA ARG A 385 19.51 -36.55 6.37
C ARG A 385 18.98 -37.69 5.50
N THR A 386 17.65 -37.87 5.45
CA THR A 386 17.01 -38.89 4.62
C THR A 386 17.28 -38.67 3.11
N LEU A 387 17.21 -37.42 2.65
CA LEU A 387 17.45 -37.07 1.25
C LEU A 387 18.92 -37.22 0.85
N LEU A 388 19.87 -36.83 1.70
CA LEU A 388 21.29 -37.00 1.47
C LEU A 388 21.67 -38.49 1.48
N TRP A 389 21.18 -39.26 2.44
CA TRP A 389 21.38 -40.71 2.49
C TRP A 389 20.83 -41.39 1.24
N SER A 390 19.59 -41.10 0.84
CA SER A 390 19.00 -41.70 -0.37
C SER A 390 19.75 -41.31 -1.65
N ARG A 391 20.28 -40.07 -1.73
CA ARG A 391 21.14 -39.64 -2.85
C ARG A 391 22.44 -40.45 -2.87
N GLY A 392 23.10 -40.63 -1.73
CA GLY A 392 24.29 -41.45 -1.61
C GLY A 392 24.04 -42.92 -1.98
N ALA A 393 22.94 -43.50 -1.47
CA ALA A 393 22.54 -44.88 -1.76
C ALA A 393 22.26 -45.11 -3.25
N LEU A 394 21.64 -44.17 -3.96
CA LEU A 394 21.41 -44.28 -5.40
C LEU A 394 22.72 -44.21 -6.21
N VAL A 395 23.65 -43.33 -5.81
CA VAL A 395 24.98 -43.27 -6.44
C VAL A 395 25.74 -44.58 -6.19
N GLY A 396 25.71 -45.09 -4.95
CA GLY A 396 26.30 -46.38 -4.61
C GLY A 396 25.67 -47.55 -5.38
N ALA A 397 24.34 -47.59 -5.51
CA ALA A 397 23.64 -48.60 -6.28
C ALA A 397 24.02 -48.56 -7.77
N ALA A 398 24.17 -47.36 -8.36
CA ALA A 398 24.62 -47.21 -9.73
C ALA A 398 26.06 -47.73 -9.92
N LEU A 399 26.97 -47.44 -8.99
CA LEU A 399 28.34 -47.95 -9.02
C LEU A 399 28.37 -49.48 -8.87
N LEU A 400 27.61 -50.04 -7.93
CA LEU A 400 27.49 -51.49 -7.73
C LEU A 400 26.93 -52.18 -8.98
N ALA A 401 25.95 -51.57 -9.64
CA ALA A 401 25.38 -52.09 -10.89
C ALA A 401 26.41 -52.10 -12.02
N LEU A 402 27.21 -51.03 -12.18
CA LEU A 402 28.28 -50.95 -13.19
C LEU A 402 29.36 -52.01 -12.94
N ILE A 403 29.80 -52.17 -11.69
CA ILE A 403 30.80 -53.18 -11.30
C ILE A 403 30.22 -54.60 -11.51
N GLY A 404 28.97 -54.83 -11.11
CA GLY A 404 28.28 -56.10 -11.31
C GLY A 404 28.17 -56.48 -12.79
N LEU A 405 27.79 -55.53 -13.65
CA LEU A 405 27.70 -55.74 -15.10
C LEU A 405 29.05 -56.10 -15.71
N ALA A 406 30.12 -55.41 -15.30
CA ALA A 406 31.48 -55.71 -15.74
C ALA A 406 31.92 -57.12 -15.32
N LEU A 407 31.63 -57.54 -14.08
CA LEU A 407 31.97 -58.87 -13.57
C LEU A 407 31.22 -60.01 -14.27
N VAL A 408 29.94 -59.80 -14.61
CA VAL A 408 29.17 -60.76 -15.41
C VAL A 408 29.81 -60.95 -16.79
N ALA A 409 30.32 -59.88 -17.39
CA ALA A 409 30.92 -59.91 -18.72
C ALA A 409 32.34 -60.50 -18.75
N SER A 410 33.11 -60.40 -17.67
CA SER A 410 34.57 -60.69 -17.71
C SER A 410 35.06 -61.86 -16.84
N VAL A 411 34.50 -62.08 -15.65
CA VAL A 411 35.15 -62.95 -14.64
C VAL A 411 34.20 -64.00 -14.05
N SER A 412 33.04 -63.59 -13.55
CA SER A 412 32.14 -64.51 -12.84
C SER A 412 30.70 -64.02 -12.90
N TRP A 413 29.85 -64.82 -13.56
CA TRP A 413 28.42 -64.57 -13.64
C TRP A 413 27.76 -64.52 -12.26
N LEU A 414 28.14 -65.43 -11.35
CA LEU A 414 27.51 -65.52 -10.02
C LEU A 414 27.87 -64.33 -9.12
N ALA A 415 29.13 -63.89 -9.12
CA ALA A 415 29.55 -62.71 -8.35
C ALA A 415 28.91 -61.42 -8.88
N GLY A 416 28.83 -61.28 -10.22
CA GLY A 416 28.17 -60.15 -10.85
C GLY A 416 26.67 -60.11 -10.58
N ALA A 417 25.98 -61.26 -10.59
CA ALA A 417 24.56 -61.38 -10.27
C ALA A 417 24.25 -60.96 -8.82
N ILE A 418 25.11 -61.32 -7.84
CA ILE A 418 24.97 -60.91 -6.44
C ILE A 418 25.07 -59.38 -6.31
N LEU A 419 26.06 -58.75 -6.96
CA LEU A 419 26.24 -57.30 -6.92
C LEU A 419 25.07 -56.55 -7.56
N LEU A 420 24.53 -57.07 -8.66
CA LEU A 420 23.32 -56.53 -9.29
C LEU A 420 22.11 -56.66 -8.36
N GLY A 421 21.95 -57.79 -7.65
CA GLY A 421 20.90 -57.96 -6.64
C GLY A 421 21.00 -56.95 -5.49
N LEU A 422 22.22 -56.70 -4.98
CA LEU A 422 22.47 -55.68 -3.95
C LEU A 422 22.19 -54.27 -4.48
N ALA A 423 22.57 -53.97 -5.73
CA ALA A 423 22.27 -52.69 -6.36
C ALA A 423 20.77 -52.43 -6.48
N VAL A 424 19.99 -53.43 -6.93
CA VAL A 424 18.52 -53.34 -7.01
C VAL A 424 17.91 -53.15 -5.63
N SER A 425 18.36 -53.89 -4.62
CA SER A 425 17.88 -53.74 -3.23
C SER A 425 18.15 -52.33 -2.70
N ALA A 426 19.39 -51.82 -2.84
CA ALA A 426 19.75 -50.47 -2.42
C ALA A 426 18.94 -49.38 -3.16
N PHE A 427 18.69 -49.56 -4.46
CA PHE A 427 17.84 -48.68 -5.25
C PHE A 427 16.40 -48.64 -4.72
N VAL A 428 15.80 -49.81 -4.49
CA VAL A 428 14.43 -49.93 -3.98
C VAL A 428 14.29 -49.26 -2.61
N VAL A 429 15.23 -49.52 -1.69
CA VAL A 429 15.21 -48.90 -0.35
C VAL A 429 15.38 -47.38 -0.44
N ALA A 430 16.28 -46.88 -1.30
CA ALA A 430 16.49 -45.44 -1.46
C ALA A 430 15.26 -44.73 -2.03
N VAL A 431 14.57 -45.35 -3.01
CA VAL A 431 13.31 -44.84 -3.57
C VAL A 431 12.18 -44.92 -2.54
N ALA A 432 12.09 -46.02 -1.78
CA ALA A 432 11.13 -46.17 -0.69
C ALA A 432 11.33 -45.08 0.38
N ALA A 433 12.57 -44.79 0.78
CA ALA A 433 12.87 -43.72 1.74
C ALA A 433 12.40 -42.34 1.25
N ARG A 434 12.64 -42.01 -0.04
CA ARG A 434 12.16 -40.73 -0.63
C ARG A 434 10.64 -40.64 -0.70
N THR A 435 9.99 -41.75 -1.04
CA THR A 435 8.52 -41.79 -1.14
C THR A 435 7.86 -41.70 0.23
N LEU A 436 8.42 -42.35 1.25
CA LEU A 436 7.98 -42.22 2.64
C LEU A 436 8.19 -40.80 3.17
N ALA A 437 9.36 -40.20 2.93
CA ALA A 437 9.62 -38.81 3.31
C ALA A 437 8.64 -37.84 2.65
N ARG A 438 8.31 -38.06 1.37
CA ARG A 438 7.32 -37.25 0.65
C ARG A 438 5.91 -37.42 1.24
N ARG A 439 5.46 -38.65 1.46
CA ARG A 439 4.13 -38.94 2.02
C ARG A 439 3.96 -38.33 3.41
N ARG A 440 4.99 -38.43 4.25
CA ARG A 440 4.99 -37.78 5.57
C ARG A 440 4.75 -36.27 5.47
N ILE A 441 5.34 -35.62 4.47
CA ILE A 441 5.14 -34.19 4.24
C ILE A 441 3.82 -33.87 3.56
N GLU A 442 3.26 -34.72 2.68
CA GLU A 442 1.92 -34.47 2.11
C GLU A 442 0.86 -34.30 3.22
N ASP A 443 0.96 -35.05 4.32
CA ASP A 443 0.05 -34.93 5.46
C ASP A 443 0.39 -33.76 6.40
N ASP A 444 1.68 -33.45 6.57
CA ASP A 444 2.18 -32.45 7.52
C ASP A 444 2.31 -31.03 6.95
N LEU A 445 2.46 -30.86 5.62
CA LEU A 445 2.72 -29.57 4.95
C LEU A 445 1.65 -28.53 5.26
N VAL A 446 0.38 -28.95 5.26
CA VAL A 446 -0.75 -28.06 5.53
C VAL A 446 -0.83 -27.70 7.03
N ARG A 447 -0.37 -28.60 7.90
CA ARG A 447 -0.45 -28.48 9.36
C ARG A 447 0.76 -27.80 9.99
N LEU A 448 1.86 -27.67 9.24
CA LEU A 448 3.07 -27.04 9.71
C LEU A 448 2.80 -25.56 10.02
N ARG A 449 3.16 -25.20 11.25
CA ARG A 449 3.11 -23.84 11.80
C ARG A 449 4.54 -23.42 12.09
N PRO A 450 5.26 -22.88 11.09
CA PRO A 450 6.65 -22.46 11.29
C PRO A 450 6.76 -21.28 12.28
N VAL A 451 5.68 -20.51 12.49
CA VAL A 451 5.60 -19.48 13.54
C VAL A 451 4.38 -19.77 14.41
N PRO A 452 4.55 -20.16 15.69
CA PRO A 452 3.42 -20.38 16.59
C PRO A 452 2.80 -19.04 17.00
N PRO A 453 1.46 -18.93 17.11
CA PRO A 453 0.79 -17.68 17.46
C PRO A 453 1.13 -17.20 18.88
N GLU A 454 1.53 -18.11 19.77
CA GLU A 454 1.98 -17.82 21.14
C GLU A 454 3.23 -16.92 21.19
N SER A 455 4.04 -16.95 20.12
CA SER A 455 5.20 -16.06 19.98
C SER A 455 4.81 -14.58 19.89
N LEU A 456 3.59 -14.29 19.44
CA LEU A 456 3.01 -12.94 19.40
C LEU A 456 2.58 -12.45 20.79
N GLY A 457 2.06 -13.35 21.63
CA GLY A 457 1.53 -13.01 22.95
C GLY A 457 2.62 -12.84 24.02
N ALA A 458 3.72 -13.58 23.92
CA ALA A 458 4.75 -13.63 24.96
C ALA A 458 5.72 -12.43 24.97
N ARG A 459 5.79 -11.62 23.91
CA ARG A 459 6.89 -10.64 23.70
C ARG A 459 6.47 -9.19 23.41
N GLY A 460 5.17 -8.89 23.30
CA GLY A 460 4.69 -7.52 23.09
C GLY A 460 5.07 -6.90 21.73
N ASN A 461 4.83 -5.59 21.56
CA ASN A 461 4.92 -4.88 20.27
C ASN A 461 6.32 -4.85 19.61
N GLN A 462 7.41 -5.11 20.35
CA GLN A 462 8.78 -4.96 19.84
C GLN A 462 9.31 -6.20 19.08
N SER A 463 8.67 -7.36 19.17
CA SER A 463 9.22 -8.63 18.63
C SER A 463 8.63 -9.10 17.31
N LEU A 464 7.62 -8.41 16.77
CA LEU A 464 6.95 -8.78 15.51
C LEU A 464 7.88 -8.66 14.29
N ASP A 465 8.84 -7.73 14.34
CA ASP A 465 9.86 -7.57 13.30
C ASP A 465 10.96 -8.65 13.38
N GLU A 466 11.25 -9.16 14.59
CA GLU A 466 12.29 -10.17 14.83
C GLU A 466 11.80 -11.62 14.59
N LEU A 467 10.50 -11.88 14.63
CA LEU A 467 9.95 -13.23 14.47
C LEU A 467 10.02 -13.78 13.03
N LEU A 468 10.25 -12.91 12.03
CA LEU A 468 10.13 -13.25 10.61
C LEU A 468 11.35 -12.85 9.76
N VAL A 469 12.25 -12.03 10.31
CA VAL A 469 13.58 -11.68 9.76
C VAL A 469 14.61 -12.25 10.68
#